data_AF-A0A7S0UST0-F1
#
_entry.id   AF-A0A7S0UST0-F1
#
_cell.length_a   1.000
_cell.length_b   1.000
_cell.length_c   1.000
_cell.angle_alpha   90.00
_cell.angle_beta   90.00
_cell.angle_gamma   90.00
#
_symmetry.space_group_name_H-M   'P 1'
#
loop_
_entity.id
_entity.type
_entity.pdbx_description
1 polymer ?
#
loop_
_entity_poly.entity_id
_entity_poly.type
_entity_poly.pdbx_seq_one_letter_code
_entity_poly.pdbx_strand_id
1 'polypeptide(L)'
;ELKTVSTSVNHPPQEVIETLPGVKVFAQKGMSMEEALSVVEFQKKIFEKSGLGENNTFLPKSIHPKYCGENPQTDLEAAGQECFMATTGALRGLFERTKLRPSDIDIIVTTCSIYCPTPSM
;
A
#
# COMPACT_ATOMS: atom_id res chain seq x y z
N GLU A 1 18.43 31.91 -8.34
CA GLU A 1 17.98 30.75 -9.14
C GLU A 1 17.83 29.54 -8.25
N LEU A 2 16.64 28.97 -8.16
CA LEU A 2 16.40 27.61 -7.70
C LEU A 2 14.93 27.33 -8.00
N LYS A 3 14.65 26.20 -8.66
CA LYS A 3 13.54 25.30 -8.36
C LYS A 3 13.54 24.18 -9.40
N THR A 4 14.51 23.29 -9.29
CA THR A 4 14.36 21.96 -9.89
C THR A 4 13.28 21.26 -9.09
N VAL A 5 12.06 21.21 -9.65
CA VAL A 5 10.98 20.40 -9.10
C VAL A 5 11.13 19.00 -9.68
N SER A 6 11.27 18.00 -8.82
CA SER A 6 11.35 16.59 -9.23
C SER A 6 10.38 15.76 -8.41
N THR A 7 9.83 14.73 -9.03
CA THR A 7 8.86 13.82 -8.42
C THR A 7 9.27 12.38 -8.71
N SER A 8 8.90 11.50 -7.79
CA SER A 8 9.13 10.06 -7.91
C SER A 8 8.00 9.34 -7.19
N VAL A 9 7.57 8.23 -7.77
CA VAL A 9 6.51 7.39 -7.23
C VAL A 9 7.10 6.01 -7.00
N ASN A 10 6.83 5.44 -5.83
CA ASN A 10 7.19 4.05 -5.60
C ASN A 10 6.24 3.13 -6.39
N HIS A 11 6.83 2.17 -7.10
CA HIS A 11 6.10 1.05 -7.68
C HIS A 11 6.54 -0.20 -6.92
N PRO A 12 5.73 -0.70 -5.97
CA PRO A 12 6.08 -1.87 -5.17
C PRO A 12 6.42 -3.08 -6.06
N PRO A 13 7.26 -4.01 -5.61
CA PRO A 13 7.57 -5.22 -6.37
C PRO A 13 6.31 -6.06 -6.64
N GLN A 14 6.25 -6.75 -7.79
CA GLN A 14 5.07 -7.50 -8.26
C GLN A 14 4.50 -8.49 -7.24
N GLU A 15 5.33 -9.03 -6.37
CA GLU A 15 4.91 -9.90 -5.27
C GLU A 15 3.93 -9.24 -4.29
N VAL A 16 3.95 -7.91 -4.18
CA VAL A 16 3.02 -7.08 -3.39
C VAL A 16 1.87 -6.55 -4.28
N ILE A 17 2.04 -6.66 -5.61
CA ILE A 17 1.08 -6.22 -6.65
C ILE A 17 0.07 -7.31 -6.98
N GLU A 18 0.40 -8.60 -6.78
CA GLU A 18 -0.41 -9.69 -7.31
C GLU A 18 -1.77 -9.82 -6.63
N THR A 19 -2.67 -8.98 -7.16
CA THR A 19 -4.11 -9.07 -7.32
C THR A 19 -4.87 -9.09 -6.01
N LEU A 20 -6.01 -8.41 -5.93
CA LEU A 20 -7.09 -8.90 -5.07
C LEU A 20 -7.47 -10.31 -5.57
N PRO A 21 -7.00 -11.45 -5.05
CA PRO A 21 -7.58 -12.74 -5.40
C PRO A 21 -8.72 -13.04 -4.40
N GLY A 22 -9.25 -11.97 -3.78
CA GLY A 22 -9.54 -11.97 -2.35
C GLY A 22 -10.79 -11.20 -2.02
N VAL A 23 -11.67 -10.99 -2.99
CA VAL A 23 -13.09 -10.89 -2.65
C VAL A 23 -13.59 -12.30 -2.29
N LYS A 24 -12.98 -12.88 -1.26
CA LYS A 24 -13.47 -13.99 -0.44
C LYS A 24 -13.50 -13.57 1.03
N VAL A 25 -13.00 -12.38 1.36
CA VAL A 25 -12.72 -11.91 2.73
C VAL A 25 -13.98 -11.46 3.49
N PHE A 26 -15.15 -11.39 2.84
CA PHE A 26 -16.38 -10.96 3.52
C PHE A 26 -17.55 -11.92 3.38
N ALA A 27 -17.30 -13.17 2.96
CA ALA A 27 -18.26 -14.23 3.19
C ALA A 27 -18.25 -14.56 4.70
N GLN A 28 -19.09 -13.86 5.46
CA GLN A 28 -19.37 -14.19 6.85
C GLN A 28 -19.68 -15.68 7.00
N LYS A 29 -19.11 -16.28 8.04
CA LYS A 29 -19.30 -17.68 8.43
C LYS A 29 -20.82 -17.94 8.56
N GLY A 30 -21.38 -18.81 7.71
CA GLY A 30 -22.80 -19.15 7.72
C GLY A 30 -23.62 -18.65 6.53
N MET A 31 -23.03 -17.90 5.58
CA MET A 31 -23.70 -17.57 4.31
C MET A 31 -23.74 -18.77 3.35
N SER A 32 -24.80 -18.82 2.54
CA SER A 32 -24.84 -19.67 1.35
C SER A 32 -23.83 -19.19 0.30
N MET A 33 -23.46 -20.08 -0.63
CA MET A 33 -22.51 -19.72 -1.71
C MET A 33 -23.07 -18.62 -2.62
N GLU A 34 -24.38 -18.57 -2.83
CA GLU A 34 -25.03 -17.54 -3.65
C GLU A 34 -24.93 -16.16 -2.99
N GLU A 35 -25.24 -16.08 -1.68
CA GLU A 35 -25.13 -14.83 -0.92
C GLU A 35 -23.67 -14.34 -0.89
N ALA A 36 -22.72 -15.24 -0.64
CA ALA A 36 -21.31 -14.92 -0.64
C ALA A 36 -20.87 -14.33 -1.99
N LEU A 37 -21.25 -14.94 -3.10
CA LEU A 37 -20.94 -14.43 -4.44
C LEU A 37 -21.58 -13.06 -4.71
N SER A 38 -22.79 -12.80 -4.20
CA SER A 38 -23.46 -11.51 -4.36
C SER A 38 -22.73 -10.37 -3.62
N VAL A 39 -22.28 -10.62 -2.38
CA VAL A 39 -21.52 -9.68 -1.55
C VAL A 39 -20.18 -9.37 -2.20
N VAL A 40 -19.53 -10.41 -2.72
CA VAL A 40 -18.27 -10.31 -3.43
C VAL A 40 -18.40 -9.42 -4.67
N GLU A 41 -19.39 -9.68 -5.52
CA GLU A 41 -19.62 -8.88 -6.72
C GLU A 41 -19.93 -7.41 -6.38
N PHE A 42 -20.68 -7.17 -5.30
CA PHE A 42 -20.94 -5.81 -4.82
C PHE A 42 -19.65 -5.10 -4.40
N GLN A 43 -18.81 -5.74 -3.58
CA GLN A 43 -17.55 -5.15 -3.12
C GLN A 43 -16.57 -4.87 -4.27
N LYS A 44 -16.51 -5.79 -5.25
CA LYS A 44 -15.72 -5.58 -6.46
C LYS A 44 -16.14 -4.29 -7.19
N LYS A 45 -17.44 -4.10 -7.42
CA LYS A 45 -17.99 -2.88 -8.04
C LYS A 45 -17.65 -1.61 -7.25
N ILE A 46 -17.68 -1.68 -5.92
CA ILE A 46 -17.31 -0.54 -5.06
C ILE A 46 -15.82 -0.21 -5.21
N PHE A 47 -14.94 -1.20 -5.19
CA PHE A 47 -13.50 -0.97 -5.37
C PHE A 47 -13.19 -0.37 -6.73
N GLU A 48 -13.72 -0.94 -7.82
CA GLU A 48 -13.53 -0.42 -9.17
C GLU A 48 -14.01 1.04 -9.30
N LYS A 49 -15.21 1.36 -8.76
CA LYS A 49 -15.75 2.73 -8.78
C LYS A 49 -14.99 3.70 -7.88
N SER A 50 -14.28 3.20 -6.88
CA SER A 50 -13.44 4.02 -5.98
C SER A 50 -12.02 4.25 -6.53
N GLY A 51 -11.72 3.74 -7.73
CA GLY A 51 -10.38 3.81 -8.32
C GLY A 51 -9.40 2.78 -7.73
N LEU A 52 -9.88 1.84 -6.92
CA LEU A 52 -9.10 0.75 -6.36
C LEU A 52 -9.16 -0.44 -7.33
N GLY A 53 -8.25 -0.41 -8.32
CA GLY A 53 -8.18 -1.39 -9.39
C GLY A 53 -7.06 -2.41 -9.20
N GLU A 54 -7.20 -3.57 -9.83
CA GLU A 54 -6.27 -4.71 -9.75
C GLU A 54 -4.81 -4.35 -10.09
N ASN A 55 -4.58 -3.31 -10.91
CA ASN A 55 -3.26 -2.91 -11.39
C ASN A 55 -2.72 -1.60 -10.76
N ASN A 56 -3.51 -0.93 -9.92
CA ASN A 56 -3.20 0.41 -9.40
C ASN A 56 -3.23 0.49 -7.86
N THR A 57 -3.58 -0.60 -7.18
CA THR A 57 -3.67 -0.67 -5.72
C THR A 57 -2.83 -1.82 -5.20
N PHE A 58 -2.06 -1.55 -4.16
CA PHE A 58 -1.09 -2.50 -3.60
C PHE A 58 -1.42 -2.73 -2.13
N LEU A 59 -1.33 -3.98 -1.68
CA LEU A 59 -1.49 -4.34 -0.28
C LEU A 59 -0.22 -5.05 0.20
N PRO A 60 0.33 -4.69 1.36
CA PRO A 60 1.49 -5.38 1.92
C PRO A 60 1.15 -6.82 2.26
N LYS A 61 2.14 -7.72 2.20
CA LYS A 61 1.96 -9.15 2.52
C LYS A 61 1.31 -9.40 3.89
N SER A 62 1.50 -8.48 4.84
CA SER A 62 0.93 -8.52 6.19
C SER A 62 -0.60 -8.48 6.25
N ILE A 63 -1.27 -7.79 5.31
CA ILE A 63 -2.74 -7.67 5.27
C ILE A 63 -3.36 -8.21 3.98
N HIS A 64 -2.51 -8.62 3.04
CA HIS A 64 -2.96 -9.11 1.76
C HIS A 64 -3.54 -10.53 1.91
N PRO A 65 -4.82 -10.77 1.56
CA PRO A 65 -5.53 -12.03 1.85
C PRO A 65 -4.84 -13.29 1.32
N LYS A 66 -4.17 -13.19 0.17
CA LYS A 66 -3.33 -14.26 -0.41
C LYS A 66 -2.23 -14.78 0.53
N TYR A 67 -1.64 -13.88 1.33
CA TYR A 67 -0.46 -14.17 2.13
C TYR A 67 -0.80 -14.38 3.61
N CYS A 68 -1.70 -13.57 4.18
CA CYS A 68 -2.07 -13.65 5.59
C CYS A 68 -3.36 -14.44 5.87
N GLY A 69 -4.15 -14.77 4.84
CA GLY A 69 -5.45 -15.43 5.00
C GLY A 69 -6.37 -14.62 5.91
N GLU A 70 -6.93 -15.26 6.94
CA GLU A 70 -7.79 -14.64 7.96
C GLU A 70 -7.01 -13.99 9.13
N ASN A 71 -5.67 -14.05 9.11
CA ASN A 71 -4.83 -13.61 10.23
C ASN A 71 -3.91 -12.46 9.79
N PRO A 72 -4.45 -11.24 9.57
CA PRO A 72 -3.63 -10.09 9.19
C PRO A 72 -2.69 -9.67 10.33
N GLN A 73 -1.46 -9.30 9.97
CA GLN A 73 -0.49 -8.69 10.89
C GLN A 73 -0.68 -7.17 10.84
N THR A 74 -1.21 -6.61 11.93
CA THR A 74 -1.55 -5.18 12.06
C THR A 74 -0.73 -4.48 13.14
N ASP A 75 0.38 -5.10 13.55
CA ASP A 75 1.31 -4.52 14.49
C ASP A 75 2.18 -3.41 13.85
N LEU A 76 2.84 -2.65 14.71
CA LEU A 76 3.65 -1.50 14.32
C LEU A 76 4.88 -1.93 13.50
N GLU A 77 5.39 -3.14 13.70
CA GLU A 77 6.56 -3.66 12.98
C GLU A 77 6.21 -3.91 11.51
N ALA A 78 5.10 -4.62 11.25
CA ALA A 78 4.61 -4.88 9.91
C ALA A 78 4.29 -3.58 9.14
N ALA A 79 3.64 -2.62 9.80
CA ALA A 79 3.37 -1.30 9.21
C ALA A 79 4.66 -0.50 8.94
N GLY A 80 5.67 -0.61 9.82
CA GLY A 80 6.97 0.02 9.65
C GLY A 80 7.75 -0.53 8.45
N GLN A 81 7.70 -1.85 8.22
CA GLN A 81 8.34 -2.49 7.07
C GLN A 81 7.73 -2.00 5.74
N GLU A 82 6.40 -1.92 5.65
CA GLU A 82 5.72 -1.36 4.48
C GLU A 82 6.11 0.11 4.26
N CYS A 83 6.03 0.92 5.32
CA CYS A 83 6.36 2.33 5.26
C CYS A 83 7.80 2.54 4.78
N PHE A 84 8.75 1.76 5.29
CA PHE A 84 10.15 1.84 4.87
C PHE A 84 10.31 1.49 3.40
N MET A 85 9.72 0.39 2.93
CA MET A 85 9.75 -0.01 1.52
C MET A 85 9.15 1.08 0.62
N ALA A 86 7.97 1.60 0.97
CA ALA A 86 7.26 2.60 0.17
C ALA A 86 8.06 3.90 0.06
N THR A 87 8.54 4.44 1.18
CA THR A 87 9.27 5.69 1.22
C THR A 87 10.65 5.57 0.55
N THR A 88 11.39 4.49 0.81
CA THR A 88 12.72 4.30 0.21
C THR A 88 12.63 4.11 -1.31
N GLY A 89 11.62 3.39 -1.81
CA GLY A 89 11.41 3.23 -3.25
C GLY A 89 11.13 4.56 -3.96
N ALA A 90 10.31 5.41 -3.36
CA ALA A 90 10.04 6.75 -3.88
C ALA A 90 11.29 7.65 -3.82
N LEU A 91 11.98 7.68 -2.67
CA LEU A 91 13.19 8.48 -2.48
C LEU A 91 14.33 8.08 -3.40
N ARG A 92 14.52 6.78 -3.68
CA ARG A 92 15.54 6.29 -4.61
C ARG A 92 15.38 6.93 -5.99
N GLY A 93 14.18 6.88 -6.55
CA GLY A 93 13.91 7.49 -7.86
C GLY A 93 14.01 9.02 -7.86
N LEU A 94 13.86 9.66 -6.70
CA LEU A 94 14.07 11.10 -6.55
C LEU A 94 15.56 11.45 -6.54
N PHE A 95 16.36 10.74 -5.74
CA PHE A 95 17.82 10.95 -5.66
C PHE A 95 18.53 10.60 -6.96
N GLU A 96 18.10 9.56 -7.65
CA GLU A 96 18.64 9.19 -8.96
C GLU A 96 18.47 10.30 -10.01
N ARG A 97 17.34 11.01 -9.99
CA ARG A 97 17.05 12.11 -10.93
C ARG A 97 17.68 13.43 -10.53
N THR A 98 17.60 13.78 -9.25
CA THR A 98 18.05 15.09 -8.74
C THR A 98 19.55 15.15 -8.46
N LYS A 99 20.19 13.98 -8.26
CA LYS A 99 21.59 13.85 -7.81
C LYS A 99 21.87 14.52 -6.45
N LEU A 100 20.83 14.83 -5.69
CA LEU A 100 20.96 15.34 -4.33
C LEU A 100 21.42 14.24 -3.39
N ARG A 101 22.19 14.62 -2.38
CA ARG A 101 22.51 13.77 -1.25
C ARG A 101 21.51 14.04 -0.13
N PRO A 102 21.27 13.08 0.78
CA PRO A 102 20.41 13.32 1.94
C PRO A 102 20.85 14.53 2.79
N SER A 103 22.16 14.82 2.84
CA SER A 103 22.71 15.99 3.54
C SER A 103 22.36 17.34 2.91
N ASP A 104 21.87 17.34 1.67
CA ASP A 104 21.51 18.56 0.94
C ASP A 104 20.01 18.92 1.16
N ILE A 105 19.31 18.21 2.06
CA ILE A 105 17.88 18.39 2.36
C ILE A 105 17.73 19.06 3.72
N ASP A 106 17.22 20.29 3.74
CA ASP A 106 17.00 21.05 4.97
C ASP A 106 15.67 20.71 5.67
N ILE A 107 14.64 20.37 4.90
CA ILE A 107 13.27 20.17 5.40
C ILE A 107 12.67 18.92 4.74
N ILE A 108 12.12 18.04 5.56
CA ILE A 108 11.32 16.90 5.14
C ILE A 108 9.90 17.09 5.68
N VAL A 109 8.91 17.06 4.78
CA VAL A 109 7.49 17.03 5.14
C VAL A 109 6.97 15.66 4.74
N THR A 110 6.43 14.93 5.71
CA THR A 110 5.90 13.58 5.52
C THR A 110 4.45 13.50 5.98
N THR A 111 3.69 12.61 5.34
CA THR A 111 2.30 12.31 5.71
C THR A 111 2.12 10.79 5.66
N CYS A 112 1.65 10.19 6.75
CA CYS A 112 1.20 8.80 6.76
C CYS A 112 0.07 8.66 7.80
N SER A 113 -0.96 7.90 7.45
CA SER A 113 -2.08 7.58 8.33
C SER A 113 -2.02 6.15 8.88
N ILE A 114 -1.23 5.27 8.24
CA ILE A 114 -1.15 3.83 8.59
C ILE A 114 -0.02 3.58 9.59
N TYR A 115 1.10 4.29 9.45
CA TYR A 115 2.27 4.14 10.31
C TYR A 115 2.54 5.46 11.05
N CYS A 116 2.17 5.48 12.34
CA CYS A 116 2.29 6.65 13.22
C CYS A 116 3.07 6.30 14.51
N PRO A 117 4.37 5.95 14.41
CA PRO A 117 5.20 5.59 15.56
C PRO A 117 5.49 6.80 16.47
N THR A 118 6.12 6.55 17.62
CA THR A 118 6.72 7.61 18.46
C THR A 118 8.19 7.27 18.72
N PRO A 119 9.16 8.15 18.38
CA PRO A 119 8.99 9.43 17.66
C PRO A 119 8.34 9.23 16.29
N SER A 120 7.68 10.26 15.77
CA SER A 120 6.99 10.14 14.48
C SER A 120 7.97 9.81 13.37
N MET A 121 7.41 9.22 12.30
CA MET A 121 8.06 9.16 11.00
C MET A 121 8.52 10.55 10.55
#